data_AF-A0A3L7TPR5-F1
#
_entry.id   AF-A0A3L7TPR5-F1
#
_cell.length_a   1.000
_cell.length_b   1.000
_cell.length_c   1.000
_cell.angle_alpha   90.00
_cell.angle_beta   90.00
_cell.angle_gamma   90.00
#
_symmetry.space_group_name_H-M   'P 1'
#
loop_
_entity.id
_entity.type
_entity.pdbx_description
1 polymer ?
#
loop_
_entity_poly.entity_id
_entity_poly.type
_entity_poly.pdbx_seq_one_letter_code
_entity_poly.pdbx_strand_id
1 'polypeptide(L)'
;MVAMHMRRQCSSSRKNADLQHMPLATVIIPNFNNGRASSRDGAHDFLGDLLANLELTLRDDPTELEIVVADDGSSDDSLATARAWSQRVWSTDSRRAGQPFLRLIELPHSGVLSHVLNALHQQTEGEFICRLDGDVIIDTPRWVERCIALMGRHPNAAVMTGLQKLPDGRNHAFGDAILSPLGYHHLGQGLRDDELPPELEVEHVMGCFHVSRRAAIAAVGGYDEEVLRGQTEELAMRLNLAGFTAFATTSVVFRHFHMQRNWRANAADTSEGLGRSLDTFARKWGCDRLAPDLREVWQRWQGTPLVQRASLTAPTAWNPLETGDFTQDQEWSRFGHDPSVTASVAAELAMLRSAPGPLAILGARSGLTAMLRARDGVEVHALEENAALVAAGMTKFLTMATPVPSLNFTQVKTLEQSGLAEDSFACVALLDSIERLWNPVGVLREARRLLKLNGFLLVRTRARVAGMESRGAALHPFAAHELIQIVRHVGGFELLLSPSDASSLDTSGRWNLVARKSELGTRSVHFGVSPIEPTAANRE
;
A
#
# COMPACT_ATOMS: atom_id res chain seq x y z
N MET A 1 47.01 -25.73 -9.45
CA MET A 1 47.12 -26.65 -10.60
C MET A 1 45.71 -26.80 -11.16
N VAL A 2 45.30 -26.34 -12.34
CA VAL A 2 45.95 -25.87 -13.56
C VAL A 2 45.10 -24.72 -14.11
N ALA A 3 45.74 -23.62 -14.48
CA ALA A 3 45.14 -22.50 -15.19
C ALA A 3 45.05 -22.84 -16.69
N MET A 4 43.95 -22.48 -17.36
CA MET A 4 43.91 -22.45 -18.83
C MET A 4 43.35 -21.10 -19.30
N HIS A 5 44.30 -20.21 -19.60
CA HIS A 5 44.15 -18.95 -20.30
C HIS A 5 43.87 -19.24 -21.79
N MET A 6 42.69 -18.88 -22.29
CA MET A 6 42.44 -18.75 -23.72
C MET A 6 42.22 -17.27 -24.04
N ARG A 7 43.31 -16.56 -24.38
CA ARG A 7 43.25 -15.25 -25.03
C ARG A 7 43.07 -15.46 -26.53
N ARG A 8 41.87 -15.18 -27.05
CA ARG A 8 41.68 -14.93 -28.49
C ARG A 8 42.09 -13.49 -28.79
N GLN A 9 43.20 -13.33 -29.49
CA GLN A 9 43.53 -12.08 -30.19
C GLN A 9 42.66 -11.99 -31.43
N CYS A 10 41.64 -11.12 -31.40
CA CYS A 10 40.93 -10.69 -32.60
C CYS A 10 41.51 -9.35 -33.06
N SER A 11 41.82 -9.28 -34.35
CA SER A 11 42.45 -8.16 -35.03
C SER A 11 41.63 -6.87 -34.93
N SER A 12 42.17 -5.87 -34.23
CA SER A 12 41.64 -4.52 -34.17
C SER A 12 42.19 -3.67 -35.33
N SER A 13 41.42 -3.54 -36.42
CA SER A 13 41.68 -2.48 -37.38
C SER A 13 40.38 -2.00 -38.05
N ARG A 14 39.97 -0.77 -37.69
CA ARG A 14 39.03 0.12 -38.37
C ARG A 14 37.52 -0.24 -38.34
N LYS A 15 36.89 0.04 -37.18
CA LYS A 15 35.46 0.41 -37.05
C LYS A 15 35.28 1.44 -35.91
N ASN A 16 35.93 2.60 -36.02
CA ASN A 16 35.92 3.66 -34.99
C ASN A 16 35.25 4.96 -35.48
N ALA A 17 34.13 4.85 -36.20
CA ALA A 17 33.28 5.99 -36.52
C ALA A 17 31.83 5.54 -36.31
N ASP A 18 31.12 6.22 -35.42
CA ASP A 18 29.78 5.93 -34.89
C ASP A 18 29.68 4.78 -33.88
N LEU A 19 30.52 4.80 -32.84
CA LEU A 19 30.02 4.37 -31.53
C LEU A 19 28.97 5.40 -31.11
N GLN A 20 27.72 5.20 -31.54
CA GLN A 20 26.58 5.93 -31.01
C GLN A 20 26.70 5.88 -29.49
N HIS A 21 26.90 7.04 -28.88
CA HIS A 21 27.03 7.14 -27.45
C HIS A 21 25.70 6.71 -26.85
N MET A 22 25.64 5.48 -26.33
CA MET A 22 24.44 4.99 -25.66
C MET A 22 24.20 5.87 -24.43
N PRO A 23 22.99 6.40 -24.22
CA PRO A 23 22.68 7.18 -23.03
C PRO A 23 22.84 6.31 -21.79
N LEU A 24 23.27 6.90 -20.67
CA LEU A 24 23.32 6.17 -19.40
C LEU A 24 21.90 5.95 -18.85
N ALA A 25 21.02 6.94 -19.03
CA ALA A 25 19.64 6.88 -18.60
C ALA A 25 18.65 7.26 -19.70
N THR A 26 17.48 6.65 -19.69
CA THR A 26 16.36 7.06 -20.55
C THR A 26 15.18 7.43 -19.66
N VAL A 27 14.70 8.67 -19.78
CA VAL A 27 13.42 9.08 -19.20
C VAL A 27 12.30 8.64 -20.13
N ILE A 28 11.40 7.80 -19.66
CA ILE A 28 10.26 7.30 -20.43
C ILE A 28 8.95 7.86 -19.88
N ILE A 29 8.09 8.33 -20.78
CA ILE A 29 6.79 8.92 -20.45
C ILE A 29 5.72 8.22 -21.29
N PRO A 30 4.98 7.23 -20.74
CA PRO A 30 3.77 6.73 -21.39
C PRO A 30 2.69 7.82 -21.34
N ASN A 31 2.16 8.21 -22.50
CA ASN A 31 1.16 9.25 -22.63
C ASN A 31 -0.16 8.69 -23.16
N PHE A 32 -1.25 9.01 -22.47
CA PHE A 32 -2.61 8.83 -22.97
C PHE A 32 -3.53 9.86 -22.32
N ASN A 33 -3.99 10.82 -23.11
CA ASN A 33 -4.87 11.89 -22.68
C ASN A 33 -4.37 12.62 -21.41
N ASN A 34 -3.20 13.26 -21.50
CA ASN A 34 -2.64 14.10 -20.43
C ASN A 34 -2.49 15.57 -20.87
N GLY A 35 -3.34 16.03 -21.78
CA GLY A 35 -3.32 17.42 -22.25
C GLY A 35 -4.11 18.33 -21.32
N ARG A 36 -4.29 19.59 -21.73
CA ARG A 36 -5.09 20.57 -20.97
C ARG A 36 -6.56 20.17 -20.87
N ALA A 37 -7.10 19.58 -21.93
CA ALA A 37 -8.49 19.12 -21.94
C ALA A 37 -8.76 18.00 -20.93
N SER A 38 -7.69 17.33 -20.46
CA SER A 38 -7.77 16.30 -19.43
C SER A 38 -7.74 16.86 -18.01
N SER A 39 -7.45 18.15 -17.80
CA SER A 39 -7.61 18.78 -16.48
C SER A 39 -9.09 19.03 -16.16
N ARG A 40 -9.50 18.79 -14.91
CA ARG A 40 -10.89 19.03 -14.45
C ARG A 40 -11.33 20.48 -14.59
N ASP A 41 -10.39 21.40 -14.42
CA ASP A 41 -10.60 22.86 -14.43
C ASP A 41 -9.87 23.57 -15.58
N GLY A 42 -9.17 22.82 -16.44
CA GLY A 42 -8.32 23.38 -17.51
C GLY A 42 -7.05 24.10 -17.04
N ALA A 43 -6.72 24.09 -15.74
CA ALA A 43 -5.56 24.79 -15.19
C ALA A 43 -4.23 24.18 -15.66
N HIS A 44 -4.17 22.85 -15.75
CA HIS A 44 -2.96 22.11 -16.08
C HIS A 44 -2.97 21.60 -17.51
N ASP A 45 -1.90 21.83 -18.26
CA ASP A 45 -1.53 20.96 -19.39
C ASP A 45 -0.55 19.94 -18.81
N PHE A 46 -1.04 18.79 -18.34
CA PHE A 46 -0.21 17.89 -17.52
C PHE A 46 1.10 17.51 -18.21
N LEU A 47 1.02 17.07 -19.48
CA LEU A 47 2.22 16.72 -20.24
C LEU A 47 3.10 17.95 -20.49
N GLY A 48 2.50 19.10 -20.85
CA GLY A 48 3.25 20.35 -21.05
C GLY A 48 3.98 20.82 -19.80
N ASP A 49 3.31 20.77 -18.64
CA ASP A 49 3.83 21.13 -17.32
C ASP A 49 4.98 20.19 -16.92
N LEU A 50 4.84 18.87 -17.15
CA LEU A 50 5.91 17.89 -16.95
C LEU A 50 7.12 18.21 -17.83
N LEU A 51 6.94 18.42 -19.14
CA LEU A 51 8.06 18.66 -20.06
C LEU A 51 8.79 19.97 -19.74
N ALA A 52 8.05 21.04 -19.38
CA ALA A 52 8.65 22.28 -18.89
C ALA A 52 9.42 22.06 -17.58
N ASN A 53 8.88 21.25 -16.66
CA ASN A 53 9.57 20.89 -15.43
C ASN A 53 10.86 20.08 -15.69
N LEU A 54 10.86 19.16 -16.66
CA LEU A 54 12.05 18.40 -17.05
C LEU A 54 13.12 19.30 -17.66
N GLU A 55 12.75 20.27 -18.49
CA GLU A 55 13.69 21.26 -19.04
C GLU A 55 14.42 22.02 -17.92
N LEU A 56 13.71 22.39 -16.85
CA LEU A 56 14.29 23.08 -15.70
C LEU A 56 15.15 22.15 -14.83
N THR A 57 14.60 21.00 -14.45
CA THR A 57 15.24 20.12 -13.45
C THR A 57 16.43 19.34 -14.00
N LEU A 58 16.47 19.09 -15.31
CA LEU A 58 17.55 18.36 -15.97
C LEU A 58 18.57 19.27 -16.66
N ARG A 59 18.34 20.59 -16.76
CA ARG A 59 19.25 21.55 -17.43
C ARG A 59 20.73 21.33 -17.09
N ASP A 60 21.00 21.20 -15.78
CA ASP A 60 22.34 21.04 -15.21
C ASP A 60 22.64 19.61 -14.75
N ASP A 61 21.74 18.65 -15.02
CA ASP A 61 21.99 17.24 -14.68
C ASP A 61 23.16 16.72 -15.53
N PRO A 62 24.24 16.20 -14.92
CA PRO A 62 25.42 15.74 -15.65
C PRO A 62 25.23 14.40 -16.35
N THR A 63 24.10 13.72 -16.15
CA THR A 63 23.86 12.38 -16.69
C THR A 63 23.62 12.44 -18.20
N GLU A 64 24.36 11.66 -18.98
CA GLU A 64 24.03 11.42 -20.39
C GLU A 64 22.68 10.70 -20.48
N LEU A 65 21.65 11.39 -20.98
CA LEU A 65 20.28 10.88 -21.00
C LEU A 65 19.51 11.28 -22.25
N GLU A 66 18.49 10.49 -22.58
CA GLU A 66 17.45 10.83 -23.55
C GLU A 66 16.08 10.94 -22.86
N ILE A 67 15.14 11.68 -23.45
CA ILE A 67 13.74 11.72 -23.05
C ILE A 67 12.89 11.13 -24.18
N VAL A 68 12.02 10.19 -23.84
CA VAL A 68 11.19 9.48 -24.81
C VAL A 68 9.74 9.46 -24.34
N VAL A 69 8.86 10.02 -25.17
CA VAL A 69 7.41 10.00 -24.96
C VAL A 69 6.82 8.95 -25.90
N ALA A 70 5.98 8.06 -25.38
CA ALA A 70 5.17 7.16 -26.21
C ALA A 70 3.69 7.50 -26.04
N ASP A 71 3.07 8.00 -27.11
CA ASP A 71 1.64 8.31 -27.13
C ASP A 71 0.83 7.08 -27.54
N ASP A 72 -0.08 6.62 -26.67
CA ASP A 72 -0.98 5.47 -26.88
C ASP A 72 -2.28 5.90 -27.59
N GLY A 73 -2.15 6.66 -28.68
CA GLY A 73 -3.28 7.15 -29.47
C GLY A 73 -4.18 8.13 -28.72
N SER A 74 -3.61 9.18 -28.13
CA SER A 74 -4.36 10.22 -27.43
C SER A 74 -5.35 10.92 -28.37
N SER A 75 -6.53 11.23 -27.83
CA SER A 75 -7.60 11.97 -28.51
C SER A 75 -7.73 13.42 -28.04
N ASP A 76 -7.01 13.79 -26.98
CA ASP A 76 -6.93 15.16 -26.48
C ASP A 76 -5.75 15.95 -27.09
N ASP A 77 -5.41 17.10 -26.49
CA ASP A 77 -4.33 17.97 -26.94
C ASP A 77 -2.91 17.49 -26.59
N SER A 78 -2.73 16.40 -25.83
CA SER A 78 -1.39 15.95 -25.41
C SER A 78 -0.49 15.47 -26.55
N LEU A 79 -1.04 14.85 -27.60
CA LEU A 79 -0.25 14.45 -28.77
C LEU A 79 0.29 15.68 -29.52
N ALA A 80 -0.51 16.75 -29.62
CA ALA A 80 -0.07 18.01 -30.20
C ALA A 80 1.05 18.64 -29.35
N THR A 81 0.91 18.63 -28.02
CA THR A 81 1.96 19.05 -27.09
C THR A 81 3.24 18.24 -27.30
N ALA A 82 3.16 16.89 -27.34
CA ALA A 82 4.33 16.04 -27.53
C ALA A 82 5.06 16.29 -28.87
N ARG A 83 4.31 16.49 -29.96
CA ARG A 83 4.85 16.85 -31.29
C ARG A 83 5.54 18.21 -31.29
N ALA A 84 4.96 19.19 -30.59
CA ALA A 84 5.58 20.52 -30.48
C ALA A 84 6.90 20.47 -29.70
N TRP A 85 6.95 19.68 -28.62
CA TRP A 85 8.16 19.51 -27.82
C TRP A 85 9.24 18.65 -28.50
N SER A 86 8.88 17.67 -29.33
CA SER A 86 9.85 16.86 -30.08
C SER A 86 10.61 17.66 -31.15
N GLN A 87 10.05 18.80 -31.58
CA GLN A 87 10.70 19.73 -32.50
C GLN A 87 11.65 20.72 -31.79
N ARG A 88 11.65 20.76 -30.45
CA ARG A 88 12.53 21.63 -29.67
C ARG A 88 13.91 21.02 -29.51
N VAL A 89 14.87 21.91 -29.29
CA VAL A 89 16.21 21.55 -28.82
C VAL A 89 16.44 22.17 -27.45
N TRP A 90 17.34 21.58 -26.68
CA TRP A 90 17.77 22.15 -25.41
C TRP A 90 18.35 23.56 -25.59
N SER A 91 18.02 24.44 -24.64
CA SER A 91 18.48 25.83 -24.60
C SER A 91 20.00 25.94 -24.53
N THR A 92 20.54 27.09 -24.95
CA THR A 92 21.99 27.33 -25.02
C THR A 92 22.69 27.39 -23.65
N ASP A 93 21.93 27.59 -22.58
CA ASP A 93 22.42 27.53 -21.19
C ASP A 93 22.33 26.12 -20.57
N SER A 94 21.84 25.12 -21.30
CA SER A 94 21.80 23.72 -20.88
C SER A 94 23.10 22.98 -21.19
N ARG A 95 23.45 21.98 -20.37
CA ARG A 95 24.54 21.03 -20.69
C ARG A 95 24.29 20.23 -21.97
N ARG A 96 23.04 20.12 -22.39
CA ARG A 96 22.61 19.40 -23.60
C ARG A 96 22.33 20.35 -24.77
N ALA A 97 22.79 21.60 -24.71
CA ALA A 97 22.52 22.64 -25.70
C ALA A 97 22.57 22.13 -27.15
N GLY A 98 21.51 22.40 -27.92
CA GLY A 98 21.39 22.02 -29.32
C GLY A 98 21.00 20.55 -29.60
N GLN A 99 20.97 19.68 -28.59
CA GLN A 99 20.43 18.33 -28.73
C GLN A 99 18.90 18.37 -28.82
N PRO A 100 18.24 17.42 -29.52
CA PRO A 100 16.79 17.27 -29.47
C PRO A 100 16.30 17.16 -28.02
N PHE A 101 15.21 17.85 -27.68
CA PHE A 101 14.70 17.85 -26.32
C PHE A 101 14.13 16.48 -25.94
N LEU A 102 13.29 15.91 -26.82
CA LEU A 102 12.71 14.58 -26.64
C LEU A 102 12.54 13.86 -27.98
N ARG A 103 12.38 12.54 -27.91
CA ARG A 103 11.93 11.69 -29.01
C ARG A 103 10.48 11.25 -28.76
N LEU A 104 9.66 11.31 -29.81
CA LEU A 104 8.26 10.89 -29.77
C LEU A 104 8.08 9.55 -30.50
N ILE A 105 7.33 8.64 -29.89
CA ILE A 105 6.82 7.40 -30.47
C ILE A 105 5.29 7.51 -30.49
N GLU A 106 4.68 7.38 -31.66
CA GLU A 106 3.22 7.34 -31.78
C GLU A 106 2.78 5.88 -31.96
N LEU A 107 1.96 5.38 -31.04
CA LEU A 107 1.47 4.00 -31.03
C LEU A 107 -0.03 3.97 -31.34
N PRO A 108 -0.54 2.90 -31.97
CA PRO A 108 -1.97 2.62 -31.99
C PRO A 108 -2.49 2.45 -30.56
N HIS A 109 -3.66 3.01 -30.25
CA HIS A 109 -4.26 2.89 -28.92
C HIS A 109 -4.49 1.43 -28.53
N SER A 110 -3.81 1.01 -27.46
CA SER A 110 -3.94 -0.32 -26.86
C SER A 110 -4.82 -0.29 -25.62
N GLY A 111 -4.87 0.84 -24.90
CA GLY A 111 -5.61 0.98 -23.65
C GLY A 111 -5.00 0.21 -22.47
N VAL A 112 -3.79 -0.36 -22.62
CA VAL A 112 -3.08 -1.13 -21.59
C VAL A 112 -1.67 -0.59 -21.42
N LEU A 113 -1.40 -0.03 -20.25
CA LEU A 113 -0.12 0.61 -19.94
C LEU A 113 1.10 -0.33 -20.12
N SER A 114 0.97 -1.62 -19.79
CA SER A 114 2.05 -2.60 -19.96
C SER A 114 2.54 -2.70 -21.41
N HIS A 115 1.64 -2.63 -22.41
CA HIS A 115 2.02 -2.66 -23.82
C HIS A 115 2.89 -1.43 -24.18
N VAL A 116 2.46 -0.25 -23.73
CA VAL A 116 3.18 1.01 -23.96
C VAL A 116 4.55 0.98 -23.29
N LEU A 117 4.63 0.51 -22.03
CA LEU A 117 5.88 0.40 -21.29
C LEU A 117 6.83 -0.62 -21.93
N ASN A 118 6.34 -1.78 -22.36
CA ASN A 118 7.16 -2.77 -23.05
C ASN A 118 7.67 -2.23 -24.40
N ALA A 119 6.86 -1.51 -25.15
CA ALA A 119 7.27 -0.83 -26.38
C ALA A 119 8.37 0.22 -26.12
N LEU A 120 8.22 1.04 -25.06
CA LEU A 120 9.25 1.99 -24.62
C LEU A 120 10.56 1.29 -24.24
N HIS A 121 10.49 0.18 -23.50
CA HIS A 121 11.68 -0.61 -23.15
C HIS A 121 12.39 -1.17 -24.40
N GLN A 122 11.64 -1.63 -25.40
CA GLN A 122 12.21 -2.14 -26.66
C GLN A 122 12.83 -1.05 -27.53
N GLN A 123 12.33 0.18 -27.45
CA GLN A 123 12.76 1.31 -28.29
C GLN A 123 13.80 2.21 -27.61
N THR A 124 14.37 1.80 -26.48
CA THR A 124 15.34 2.59 -25.71
C THR A 124 16.50 1.73 -25.29
N GLU A 125 17.65 2.35 -25.01
CA GLU A 125 18.89 1.62 -24.70
C GLU A 125 19.51 1.97 -23.34
N GLY A 126 19.05 3.03 -22.68
CA GLY A 126 19.63 3.50 -21.41
C GLY A 126 19.72 2.41 -20.33
N GLU A 127 20.84 2.32 -19.62
CA GLU A 127 21.07 1.36 -18.54
C GLU A 127 20.02 1.55 -17.43
N PHE A 128 19.73 2.80 -17.10
CA PHE A 128 18.69 3.18 -16.15
C PHE A 128 17.46 3.71 -16.88
N ILE A 129 16.28 3.26 -16.45
CA ILE A 129 14.99 3.69 -17.00
C ILE A 129 14.25 4.49 -15.95
N CYS A 130 14.01 5.76 -16.22
CA CYS A 130 13.28 6.68 -15.36
C CYS A 130 11.86 6.83 -15.89
N ARG A 131 10.89 6.15 -15.30
CA ARG A 131 9.48 6.26 -15.69
C ARG A 131 8.85 7.47 -14.99
N LEU A 132 8.10 8.27 -15.76
CA LEU A 132 7.25 9.34 -15.24
C LEU A 132 5.85 9.23 -15.86
N ASP A 133 4.82 9.33 -15.03
CA ASP A 133 3.46 9.60 -15.52
C ASP A 133 3.37 11.05 -16.02
N GLY A 134 2.50 11.28 -17.01
CA GLY A 134 2.35 12.60 -17.66
C GLY A 134 1.89 13.73 -16.74
N ASP A 135 1.44 13.44 -15.52
CA ASP A 135 0.93 14.36 -14.50
C ASP A 135 1.82 14.42 -13.25
N VAL A 136 3.12 14.19 -13.42
CA VAL A 136 4.15 14.32 -12.37
C VAL A 136 4.94 15.61 -12.54
N ILE A 137 5.31 16.24 -11.41
CA ILE A 137 6.24 17.36 -11.35
C ILE A 137 7.36 16.99 -10.36
N ILE A 138 8.61 17.04 -10.81
CA ILE A 138 9.77 16.79 -9.95
C ILE A 138 10.24 18.12 -9.35
N ASP A 139 10.28 18.21 -8.02
CA ASP A 139 10.71 19.42 -7.33
C ASP A 139 12.24 19.51 -7.18
N THR A 140 12.92 18.39 -7.46
CA THR A 140 14.36 18.24 -7.23
C THR A 140 15.18 18.43 -8.50
N PRO A 141 16.09 19.42 -8.58
CA PRO A 141 17.05 19.53 -9.67
C PRO A 141 18.08 18.41 -9.65
N ARG A 142 18.57 18.02 -10.84
CA ARG A 142 19.58 16.95 -11.02
C ARG A 142 19.14 15.62 -10.42
N TRP A 143 17.84 15.32 -10.50
CA TRP A 143 17.28 14.15 -9.84
C TRP A 143 17.75 12.83 -10.47
N VAL A 144 18.04 12.80 -11.78
CA VAL A 144 18.50 11.57 -12.46
C VAL A 144 19.86 11.16 -11.91
N GLU A 145 20.80 12.10 -11.81
CA GLU A 145 22.11 11.85 -11.20
C GLU A 145 21.97 11.35 -9.76
N ARG A 146 21.09 11.97 -8.95
CA ARG A 146 20.85 11.54 -7.56
C ARG A 146 20.30 10.12 -7.50
N CYS A 147 19.34 9.79 -8.36
CA CYS A 147 18.78 8.45 -8.46
C CYS A 147 19.85 7.42 -8.86
N ILE A 148 20.67 7.71 -9.87
CA ILE A 148 21.75 6.81 -10.32
C ILE A 148 22.81 6.64 -9.22
N ALA A 149 23.18 7.71 -8.51
CA ALA A 149 24.11 7.65 -7.39
C ALA A 149 23.55 6.77 -6.25
N LEU A 150 22.26 6.86 -5.95
CA LEU A 150 21.59 5.97 -5.00
C LEU A 150 21.62 4.52 -5.48
N MET A 151 21.26 4.26 -6.73
CA MET A 151 21.31 2.92 -7.32
C MET A 151 22.74 2.36 -7.30
N GLY A 152 23.76 3.19 -7.49
CA GLY A 152 25.17 2.81 -7.39
C GLY A 152 25.59 2.37 -5.98
N ARG A 153 25.02 2.99 -4.93
CA ARG A 153 25.23 2.58 -3.53
C ARG A 153 24.52 1.26 -3.18
N HIS A 154 23.42 0.96 -3.88
CA HIS A 154 22.63 -0.25 -3.71
C HIS A 154 22.65 -1.11 -4.99
N PRO A 155 23.75 -1.85 -5.26
CA PRO A 155 23.92 -2.57 -6.53
C PRO A 155 22.83 -3.64 -6.79
N ASN A 156 22.18 -4.14 -5.74
CA ASN A 156 21.07 -5.10 -5.84
C ASN A 156 19.68 -4.44 -5.97
N ALA A 157 19.60 -3.10 -5.89
CA ALA A 157 18.35 -2.39 -6.12
C ALA A 157 17.98 -2.49 -7.60
N ALA A 158 16.80 -3.05 -7.88
CA ALA A 158 16.21 -3.04 -9.21
C ALA A 158 15.48 -1.74 -9.49
N VAL A 159 14.89 -1.12 -8.47
CA VAL A 159 14.02 0.04 -8.61
C VAL A 159 14.19 0.99 -7.43
N MET A 160 13.97 2.27 -7.65
CA MET A 160 13.89 3.27 -6.59
C MET A 160 12.84 4.35 -6.92
N THR A 161 12.35 5.05 -5.89
CA THR A 161 11.51 6.26 -6.04
C THR A 161 11.88 7.37 -5.06
N GLY A 162 11.37 8.58 -5.32
CA GLY A 162 11.46 9.71 -4.40
C GLY A 162 10.34 9.74 -3.37
N LEU A 163 10.31 10.80 -2.57
CA LEU A 163 9.19 11.16 -1.71
C LEU A 163 8.08 11.79 -2.55
N GLN A 164 6.92 11.14 -2.59
CA GLN A 164 5.73 11.68 -3.25
C GLN A 164 4.98 12.61 -2.31
N LYS A 165 4.75 13.84 -2.78
CA LYS A 165 3.90 14.82 -2.10
C LYS A 165 2.57 14.99 -2.83
N LEU A 166 1.53 15.27 -2.04
CA LEU A 166 0.28 15.84 -2.54
C LEU A 166 0.54 17.27 -3.05
N PRO A 167 -0.32 17.82 -3.91
CA PRO A 167 -0.21 19.21 -4.36
C PRO A 167 -0.16 20.24 -3.24
N ASP A 168 -0.75 19.93 -2.07
CA ASP A 168 -0.73 20.76 -0.87
C ASP A 168 0.56 20.62 -0.02
N GLY A 169 1.54 19.84 -0.48
CA GLY A 169 2.83 19.65 0.16
C GLY A 169 2.88 18.54 1.22
N ARG A 170 1.75 17.92 1.58
CA ARG A 170 1.74 16.78 2.51
C ARG A 170 2.37 15.53 1.89
N ASN A 171 3.03 14.71 2.71
CA ASN A 171 3.60 13.44 2.26
C ASN A 171 2.50 12.44 1.94
N HIS A 172 2.50 11.95 0.71
CA HIS A 172 1.55 10.98 0.20
C HIS A 172 2.07 9.55 0.32
N ALA A 173 3.30 9.32 -0.14
CA ALA A 173 3.90 7.98 -0.17
C ALA A 173 5.44 8.06 -0.18
N PHE A 174 6.05 7.09 0.50
CA PHE A 174 7.49 6.88 0.62
C PHE A 174 7.83 5.41 0.33
N GLY A 175 7.33 4.93 -0.81
CA GLY A 175 7.22 3.50 -1.15
C GLY A 175 5.94 2.88 -0.60
N ASP A 176 5.73 1.61 -0.92
CA ASP A 176 4.51 0.88 -0.56
C ASP A 176 4.83 -0.45 0.13
N ALA A 177 3.92 -0.87 1.00
CA ALA A 177 3.83 -2.23 1.49
C ALA A 177 2.81 -3.00 0.66
N ILE A 178 3.16 -4.18 0.15
CA ILE A 178 2.19 -5.06 -0.54
C ILE A 178 1.74 -6.14 0.44
N LEU A 179 2.67 -6.78 1.15
CA LEU A 179 2.44 -7.91 2.02
C LEU A 179 2.57 -7.48 3.50
N SER A 180 1.62 -6.67 3.97
CA SER A 180 1.57 -6.19 5.37
C SER A 180 0.29 -6.64 6.07
N PRO A 181 0.32 -6.85 7.41
CA PRO A 181 -0.89 -7.04 8.21
C PRO A 181 -1.88 -5.87 8.08
N LEU A 182 -1.39 -4.68 7.72
CA LEU A 182 -2.20 -3.48 7.48
C LEU A 182 -2.85 -3.46 6.09
N GLY A 183 -2.62 -4.49 5.26
CA GLY A 183 -3.01 -4.50 3.85
C GLY A 183 -2.04 -3.71 2.98
N TYR A 184 -2.39 -3.55 1.70
CA TYR A 184 -1.64 -2.66 0.81
C TYR A 184 -1.80 -1.21 1.27
N HIS A 185 -0.69 -0.51 1.49
CA HIS A 185 -0.71 0.90 1.90
C HIS A 185 0.59 1.63 1.54
N HIS A 186 0.48 2.96 1.54
CA HIS A 186 1.60 3.87 1.30
C HIS A 186 2.41 4.06 2.60
N LEU A 187 3.70 3.76 2.53
CA LEU A 187 4.61 4.00 3.63
C LEU A 187 4.80 5.51 3.82
N GLY A 188 4.85 5.96 5.08
CA GLY A 188 5.08 7.37 5.40
C GLY A 188 3.95 8.33 5.05
N GLN A 189 2.77 7.83 4.65
CA GLN A 189 1.62 8.66 4.34
C GLN A 189 1.22 9.53 5.54
N GLY A 190 1.19 10.84 5.34
CA GLY A 190 0.83 11.82 6.37
C GLY A 190 1.93 12.16 7.38
N LEU A 191 3.09 11.50 7.34
CA LEU A 191 4.24 11.85 8.20
C LEU A 191 4.89 13.14 7.74
N ARG A 192 5.61 13.81 8.65
CA ARG A 192 6.44 14.98 8.31
C ARG A 192 7.76 14.54 7.69
N ASP A 193 8.39 15.44 6.94
CA ASP A 193 9.67 15.16 6.27
C ASP A 193 10.78 14.76 7.25
N ASP A 194 10.79 15.33 8.46
CA ASP A 194 11.77 15.04 9.52
C ASP A 194 11.53 13.71 10.25
N GLU A 195 10.39 13.07 10.01
CA GLU A 195 10.06 11.74 10.55
C GLU A 195 10.42 10.60 9.58
N LEU A 196 10.74 10.93 8.32
CA LEU A 196 11.12 9.96 7.31
C LEU A 196 12.63 9.69 7.36
N PRO A 197 13.05 8.42 7.25
CA PRO A 197 14.47 8.13 7.09
C PRO A 197 14.96 8.64 5.73
N PRO A 198 16.26 8.99 5.58
CA PRO A 198 16.80 9.46 4.29
C PRO A 198 16.60 8.48 3.13
N GLU A 199 16.67 7.19 3.45
CA GLU A 199 16.53 6.06 2.55
C GLU A 199 15.77 4.95 3.28
N LEU A 200 14.93 4.21 2.55
CA LEU A 200 14.18 3.07 3.08
C LEU A 200 14.11 1.97 2.03
N GLU A 201 14.42 0.72 2.41
CA GLU A 201 14.09 -0.44 1.57
C GLU A 201 12.59 -0.69 1.64
N VAL A 202 11.96 -0.83 0.47
CA VAL A 202 10.50 -0.96 0.33
C VAL A 202 10.17 -2.17 -0.55
N GLU A 203 8.97 -2.71 -0.41
CA GLU A 203 8.52 -3.83 -1.26
C GLU A 203 8.20 -3.35 -2.68
N HIS A 204 7.61 -2.16 -2.79
CA HIS A 204 7.18 -1.58 -4.05
C HIS A 204 7.43 -0.07 -4.07
N VAL A 205 7.73 0.43 -5.26
CA VAL A 205 7.87 1.86 -5.53
C VAL A 205 6.69 2.32 -6.37
N MET A 206 6.14 3.49 -6.05
CA MET A 206 4.93 3.99 -6.70
C MET A 206 5.12 4.11 -8.22
N GLY A 207 4.13 3.64 -8.98
CA GLY A 207 4.26 3.59 -10.43
C GLY A 207 4.35 4.95 -11.13
N CYS A 208 3.87 6.04 -10.51
CA CYS A 208 3.90 7.36 -11.15
C CYS A 208 5.30 7.93 -11.36
N PHE A 209 6.27 7.56 -10.52
CA PHE A 209 7.67 7.90 -10.71
C PHE A 209 8.57 6.82 -10.11
N HIS A 210 9.42 6.22 -10.95
CA HIS A 210 10.48 5.34 -10.48
C HIS A 210 11.67 5.31 -11.42
N VAL A 211 12.85 5.04 -10.88
CA VAL A 211 14.07 4.75 -11.65
C VAL A 211 14.43 3.29 -11.48
N SER A 212 14.63 2.58 -12.58
CA SER A 212 14.87 1.14 -12.60
C SER A 212 16.14 0.78 -13.36
N ARG A 213 16.77 -0.35 -12.99
CA ARG A 213 17.80 -0.98 -13.82
C ARG A 213 17.13 -1.73 -14.95
N ARG A 214 17.46 -1.40 -16.21
CA ARG A 214 16.97 -2.13 -17.38
C ARG A 214 17.22 -3.64 -17.24
N ALA A 215 18.42 -4.01 -16.82
CA ALA A 215 18.80 -5.42 -16.66
C ALA A 215 17.92 -6.17 -15.65
N ALA A 216 17.49 -5.53 -14.57
CA ALA A 216 16.62 -6.15 -13.58
C ALA A 216 15.19 -6.36 -14.13
N ILE A 217 14.65 -5.36 -14.81
CA ILE A 217 13.34 -5.46 -15.49
C ILE A 217 13.35 -6.57 -16.55
N ALA A 218 14.42 -6.63 -17.36
CA ALA A 218 14.59 -7.67 -18.36
C ALA A 218 14.73 -9.07 -17.74
N ALA A 219 15.45 -9.19 -16.61
CA ALA A 219 15.65 -10.46 -15.91
C ALA A 219 14.34 -11.10 -15.42
N VAL A 220 13.30 -10.29 -15.16
CA VAL A 220 11.96 -10.79 -14.80
C VAL A 220 10.96 -10.80 -15.95
N GLY A 221 11.37 -10.42 -17.16
CA GLY A 221 10.56 -10.51 -18.38
C GLY A 221 9.71 -9.28 -18.71
N GLY A 222 10.05 -8.08 -18.20
CA GLY A 222 9.29 -6.86 -18.52
C GLY A 222 7.99 -6.72 -17.74
N TYR A 223 7.03 -5.94 -18.26
CA TYR A 223 5.70 -5.80 -17.66
C TYR A 223 4.75 -6.88 -18.17
N ASP A 224 3.92 -7.42 -17.29
CA ASP A 224 2.89 -8.39 -17.66
C ASP A 224 1.71 -7.66 -18.33
N GLU A 225 1.43 -8.03 -19.57
CA GLU A 225 0.39 -7.41 -20.41
C GLU A 225 -1.03 -7.90 -20.07
N GLU A 226 -1.17 -8.98 -19.30
CA GLU A 226 -2.47 -9.42 -18.76
C GLU A 226 -2.96 -8.53 -17.60
N VAL A 227 -2.07 -7.71 -17.03
CA VAL A 227 -2.38 -6.85 -15.87
C VAL A 227 -2.84 -5.47 -16.36
N LEU A 228 -4.15 -5.24 -16.31
CA LEU A 228 -4.73 -3.96 -16.75
C LEU A 228 -4.50 -2.82 -15.74
N ARG A 229 -4.43 -3.15 -14.44
CA ARG A 229 -4.14 -2.21 -13.35
C ARG A 229 -3.28 -2.89 -12.29
N GLY A 230 -2.30 -2.19 -11.74
CA GLY A 230 -1.39 -2.74 -10.73
C GLY A 230 -0.14 -3.40 -11.33
N GLN A 231 0.27 -2.94 -12.52
CA GLN A 231 1.40 -3.46 -13.27
C GLN A 231 2.70 -3.37 -12.48
N THR A 232 2.87 -2.27 -11.72
CA THR A 232 4.09 -2.03 -10.95
C THR A 232 4.14 -2.87 -9.68
N GLU A 233 3.01 -3.11 -9.04
CA GLU A 233 2.88 -4.00 -7.90
C GLU A 233 3.17 -5.44 -8.33
N GLU A 234 2.60 -5.88 -9.45
CA GLU A 234 2.88 -7.19 -10.02
C GLU A 234 4.37 -7.36 -10.39
N LEU A 235 4.95 -6.35 -11.05
CA LEU A 235 6.38 -6.34 -11.37
C LEU A 235 7.24 -6.38 -10.11
N ALA A 236 6.89 -5.62 -9.07
CA ALA A 236 7.59 -5.63 -7.79
C ALA A 236 7.54 -7.00 -7.13
N MET A 237 6.42 -7.71 -7.17
CA MET A 237 6.33 -9.08 -6.66
C MET A 237 7.33 -10.01 -7.37
N ARG A 238 7.47 -9.92 -8.71
CA ARG A 238 8.49 -10.68 -9.47
C ARG A 238 9.92 -10.28 -9.13
N LEU A 239 10.20 -8.98 -9.04
CA LEU A 239 11.52 -8.47 -8.68
C LEU A 239 11.94 -8.92 -7.29
N ASN A 240 11.02 -8.84 -6.32
CA ASN A 240 11.23 -9.32 -4.97
C ASN A 240 11.51 -10.82 -4.97
N LEU A 241 10.67 -11.62 -5.64
CA LEU A 241 10.86 -13.07 -5.74
C LEU A 241 12.20 -13.45 -6.39
N ALA A 242 12.67 -12.67 -7.37
CA ALA A 242 13.96 -12.83 -8.04
C ALA A 242 15.16 -12.35 -7.19
N GLY A 243 14.93 -11.82 -5.99
CA GLY A 243 15.98 -11.39 -5.08
C GLY A 243 16.49 -9.96 -5.31
N PHE A 244 15.82 -9.14 -6.13
CA PHE A 244 16.13 -7.71 -6.24
C PHE A 244 15.44 -6.89 -5.14
N THR A 245 16.05 -5.78 -4.73
CA THR A 245 15.46 -4.84 -3.74
C THR A 245 14.89 -3.59 -4.40
N ALA A 246 14.10 -2.83 -3.64
CA ALA A 246 13.65 -1.51 -4.06
C ALA A 246 13.82 -0.48 -2.93
N PHE A 247 14.01 0.80 -3.29
CA PHE A 247 14.29 1.86 -2.31
C PHE A 247 13.47 3.13 -2.51
N ALA A 248 13.06 3.77 -1.42
CA ALA A 248 12.57 5.14 -1.41
C ALA A 248 13.65 6.08 -0.84
N THR A 249 13.70 7.33 -1.30
CA THR A 249 14.63 8.35 -0.75
C THR A 249 13.98 9.73 -0.64
N THR A 250 14.30 10.45 0.45
CA THR A 250 13.87 11.84 0.64
C THR A 250 14.71 12.84 -0.16
N SER A 251 15.81 12.38 -0.79
CA SER A 251 16.71 13.22 -1.58
C SER A 251 16.14 13.64 -2.95
N VAL A 252 15.04 13.01 -3.35
CA VAL A 252 14.25 13.35 -4.55
C VAL A 252 12.80 13.49 -4.12
N VAL A 253 12.21 14.64 -4.41
CA VAL A 253 10.82 14.98 -4.08
C VAL A 253 10.06 15.26 -5.37
N PHE A 254 8.83 14.76 -5.45
CA PHE A 254 7.94 14.99 -6.57
C PHE A 254 6.49 15.13 -6.13
N ARG A 255 5.67 15.74 -6.99
CA ARG A 255 4.23 15.89 -6.83
C ARG A 255 3.50 15.15 -7.95
N HIS A 256 2.35 14.58 -7.62
CA HIS A 256 1.53 13.82 -8.57
C HIS A 256 0.10 14.36 -8.60
N PHE A 257 -0.34 14.81 -9.77
CA PHE A 257 -1.59 15.55 -9.96
C PHE A 257 -2.78 14.68 -10.43
N HIS A 258 -2.72 13.36 -10.27
CA HIS A 258 -3.77 12.45 -10.75
C HIS A 258 -5.19 12.76 -10.29
N MET A 259 -5.36 13.36 -9.10
CA MET A 259 -6.68 13.73 -8.57
C MET A 259 -7.32 14.92 -9.29
N GLN A 260 -6.53 15.70 -10.04
CA GLN A 260 -7.01 16.87 -10.81
C GLN A 260 -7.33 16.52 -12.26
N ARG A 261 -7.05 15.28 -12.68
CA ARG A 261 -7.36 14.80 -14.02
C ARG A 261 -8.82 14.32 -14.12
N ASN A 262 -9.41 14.52 -15.29
CA ASN A 262 -10.68 13.93 -15.69
C ASN A 262 -10.55 12.40 -15.77
N TRP A 263 -11.69 11.72 -15.62
CA TRP A 263 -11.74 10.29 -15.84
C TRP A 263 -11.40 9.97 -17.30
N ARG A 264 -10.52 8.98 -17.51
CA ARG A 264 -10.14 8.52 -18.85
C ARG A 264 -11.05 7.37 -19.27
N ALA A 265 -11.53 7.42 -20.50
CA ALA A 265 -12.27 6.32 -21.10
C ALA A 265 -11.29 5.19 -21.49
N ASN A 266 -10.79 4.45 -20.50
CA ASN A 266 -9.98 3.25 -20.72
C ASN A 266 -10.64 2.05 -20.03
N ALA A 267 -10.43 0.85 -20.56
CA ALA A 267 -11.01 -0.36 -20.01
C ALA A 267 -10.45 -0.69 -18.61
N ALA A 268 -9.19 -0.34 -18.36
CA ALA A 268 -8.46 -0.63 -17.13
C ALA A 268 -9.04 0.05 -15.89
N ASP A 269 -9.55 1.27 -16.02
CA ASP A 269 -10.06 2.08 -14.91
C ASP A 269 -11.54 1.78 -14.62
N THR A 270 -12.27 1.10 -15.52
CA THR A 270 -13.65 0.65 -15.24
C THR A 270 -13.70 -0.32 -14.06
N SER A 271 -14.84 -0.38 -13.34
CA SER A 271 -15.03 -1.35 -12.25
C SER A 271 -14.76 -2.80 -12.69
N GLU A 272 -15.11 -3.16 -13.92
CA GLU A 272 -14.82 -4.49 -14.50
C GLU A 272 -13.31 -4.68 -14.76
N GLY A 273 -12.63 -3.67 -15.30
CA GLY A 273 -11.17 -3.70 -15.51
C GLY A 273 -10.39 -3.80 -14.20
N LEU A 274 -10.82 -3.07 -13.17
CA LEU A 274 -10.25 -3.15 -11.83
C LEU A 274 -10.49 -4.53 -11.21
N GLY A 275 -11.71 -5.07 -11.32
CA GLY A 275 -12.04 -6.42 -10.88
C GLY A 275 -11.15 -7.48 -11.55
N ARG A 276 -11.07 -7.46 -12.88
CA ARG A 276 -10.19 -8.36 -13.66
C ARG A 276 -8.73 -8.25 -13.25
N SER A 277 -8.25 -7.05 -12.96
CA SER A 277 -6.87 -6.83 -12.53
C SER A 277 -6.58 -7.44 -11.16
N LEU A 278 -7.51 -7.28 -10.21
CA LEU A 278 -7.40 -7.91 -8.89
C LEU A 278 -7.48 -9.43 -8.98
N ASP A 279 -8.37 -9.96 -9.82
CA ASP A 279 -8.50 -11.40 -10.04
C ASP A 279 -7.25 -11.99 -10.70
N THR A 280 -6.66 -11.29 -11.69
CA THR A 280 -5.37 -11.67 -12.28
C THR A 280 -4.26 -11.67 -11.25
N PHE A 281 -4.16 -10.64 -10.40
CA PHE A 281 -3.18 -10.59 -9.32
C PHE A 281 -3.37 -11.76 -8.34
N ALA A 282 -4.62 -12.00 -7.90
CA ALA A 282 -4.94 -13.08 -6.97
C ALA A 282 -4.65 -14.47 -7.55
N ARG A 283 -5.00 -14.70 -8.82
CA ARG A 283 -4.65 -15.93 -9.54
C ARG A 283 -3.13 -16.14 -9.57
N LYS A 284 -2.37 -15.09 -9.90
CA LYS A 284 -0.91 -15.17 -10.05
C LYS A 284 -0.20 -15.39 -8.72
N TRP A 285 -0.55 -14.60 -7.71
CA TRP A 285 0.18 -14.54 -6.44
C TRP A 285 -0.45 -15.35 -5.31
N GLY A 286 -1.70 -15.78 -5.48
CA GLY A 286 -2.43 -16.55 -4.47
C GLY A 286 -2.93 -15.70 -3.31
N CYS A 287 -3.03 -14.38 -3.48
CA CYS A 287 -3.55 -13.47 -2.46
C CYS A 287 -4.21 -12.25 -3.10
N ASP A 288 -5.16 -11.64 -2.41
CA ASP A 288 -5.72 -10.34 -2.81
C ASP A 288 -4.62 -9.27 -2.71
N ARG A 289 -4.49 -8.40 -3.72
CA ARG A 289 -3.48 -7.32 -3.71
C ARG A 289 -3.71 -6.33 -2.57
N LEU A 290 -4.98 -6.00 -2.30
CA LEU A 290 -5.34 -4.89 -1.41
C LEU A 290 -5.51 -5.35 0.04
N ALA A 291 -5.96 -6.59 0.22
CA ALA A 291 -6.11 -7.24 1.52
C ALA A 291 -5.53 -8.68 1.46
N PRO A 292 -4.20 -8.83 1.38
CA PRO A 292 -3.56 -10.14 1.29
C PRO A 292 -3.86 -10.97 2.54
N ASP A 293 -4.38 -12.18 2.34
CA ASP A 293 -4.48 -13.16 3.42
C ASP A 293 -3.07 -13.70 3.70
N LEU A 294 -2.47 -13.26 4.80
CA LEU A 294 -1.07 -13.53 5.09
C LEU A 294 -0.81 -15.02 5.37
N ARG A 295 -1.85 -15.79 5.69
CA ARG A 295 -1.76 -17.25 5.78
C ARG A 295 -1.62 -17.89 4.42
N GLU A 296 -2.41 -17.47 3.44
CA GLU A 296 -2.27 -17.94 2.05
C GLU A 296 -0.88 -17.56 1.50
N VAL A 297 -0.44 -16.32 1.75
CA VAL A 297 0.89 -15.82 1.35
C VAL A 297 2.00 -16.65 1.99
N TRP A 298 1.97 -16.83 3.32
CA TRP A 298 2.99 -17.58 4.05
C TRP A 298 3.07 -19.03 3.56
N GLN A 299 1.93 -19.72 3.46
CA GLN A 299 1.90 -21.11 3.00
C GLN A 299 2.51 -21.29 1.62
N ARG A 300 2.26 -20.34 0.71
CA ARG A 300 2.73 -20.41 -0.68
C ARG A 300 4.18 -19.97 -0.84
N TRP A 301 4.62 -18.95 -0.09
CA TRP A 301 5.86 -18.22 -0.37
C TRP A 301 6.88 -18.22 0.77
N GLN A 302 6.62 -18.92 1.89
CA GLN A 302 7.60 -19.06 2.97
C GLN A 302 8.96 -19.54 2.45
N GLY A 303 10.03 -18.95 2.98
CA GLY A 303 11.40 -19.25 2.56
C GLY A 303 11.86 -18.54 1.29
N THR A 304 11.00 -17.79 0.61
CA THR A 304 11.39 -16.93 -0.53
C THR A 304 11.80 -15.53 -0.06
N PRO A 305 12.56 -14.77 -0.88
CA PRO A 305 12.90 -13.39 -0.55
C PRO A 305 11.68 -12.48 -0.39
N LEU A 306 10.56 -12.81 -1.05
CA LEU A 306 9.30 -12.06 -0.97
C LEU A 306 8.79 -11.98 0.49
N VAL A 307 8.70 -13.11 1.17
CA VAL A 307 8.23 -13.19 2.57
C VAL A 307 9.28 -12.62 3.54
N GLN A 308 10.57 -12.89 3.27
CA GLN A 308 11.66 -12.41 4.13
C GLN A 308 11.72 -10.88 4.18
N ARG A 309 11.57 -10.20 3.04
CA ARG A 309 11.64 -8.73 2.96
C ARG A 309 10.42 -8.02 3.50
N ALA A 310 9.24 -8.61 3.29
CA ALA A 310 8.03 -8.17 3.95
C ALA A 310 8.10 -8.32 5.48
N SER A 311 9.17 -8.95 6.00
CA SER A 311 9.35 -9.25 7.44
C SER A 311 8.15 -10.01 8.00
N LEU A 312 7.52 -10.82 7.15
CA LEU A 312 6.47 -11.72 7.57
C LEU A 312 7.11 -12.82 8.40
N THR A 313 6.53 -13.06 9.57
CA THR A 313 6.92 -14.18 10.43
C THR A 313 5.94 -15.33 10.26
N ALA A 314 6.34 -16.51 10.71
CA ALA A 314 5.43 -17.64 10.80
C ALA A 314 4.21 -17.27 11.65
N PRO A 315 3.07 -17.95 11.49
CA PRO A 315 1.93 -17.77 12.38
C PRO A 315 2.37 -17.95 13.84
N THR A 316 2.47 -16.85 14.58
CA THR A 316 2.80 -16.84 16.00
C THR A 316 1.57 -16.46 16.79
N ALA A 317 1.24 -17.25 17.82
CA ALA A 317 0.27 -16.83 18.80
C ALA A 317 0.77 -15.53 19.46
N TRP A 318 -0.13 -14.57 19.62
CA TRP A 318 0.20 -13.33 20.30
C TRP A 318 0.62 -13.58 21.75
N ASN A 319 1.70 -12.89 22.16
CA ASN A 319 2.21 -12.91 23.52
C ASN A 319 2.00 -11.55 24.20
N PRO A 320 1.09 -11.43 25.19
CA PRO A 320 0.81 -10.16 25.86
C PRO A 320 2.04 -9.54 26.54
N LEU A 321 3.02 -10.36 26.95
CA LEU A 321 4.24 -9.88 27.59
C LEU A 321 5.13 -9.10 26.62
N GLU A 322 5.14 -9.46 25.34
CA GLU A 322 5.96 -8.79 24.31
C GLU A 322 5.32 -7.48 23.85
N THR A 323 4.00 -7.38 23.93
CA THR A 323 3.23 -6.24 23.43
C THR A 323 2.92 -5.19 24.49
N GLY A 324 3.30 -5.44 25.75
CA GLY A 324 3.00 -4.56 26.89
C GLY A 324 1.51 -4.56 27.26
N ASP A 325 0.77 -5.59 26.85
CA ASP A 325 -0.65 -5.76 27.15
C ASP A 325 -0.86 -6.35 28.54
N PHE A 326 -2.10 -6.28 29.03
CA PHE A 326 -2.44 -6.87 30.31
C PHE A 326 -2.15 -8.37 30.30
N THR A 327 -1.37 -8.81 31.30
CA THR A 327 -1.20 -10.23 31.60
C THR A 327 -2.46 -10.82 32.25
N GLN A 328 -2.45 -12.15 32.42
CA GLN A 328 -3.51 -13.03 32.93
C GLN A 328 -4.55 -12.39 33.88
N ASP A 329 -4.13 -11.64 34.92
CA ASP A 329 -5.04 -11.06 35.92
C ASP A 329 -5.05 -9.52 35.99
N GLN A 330 -4.17 -8.84 35.25
CA GLN A 330 -3.93 -7.41 35.46
C GLN A 330 -5.15 -6.56 35.11
N GLU A 331 -5.87 -6.91 34.05
CA GLU A 331 -7.07 -6.18 33.62
C GLU A 331 -8.16 -6.24 34.71
N TRP A 332 -8.40 -7.45 35.24
CA TRP A 332 -9.37 -7.69 36.32
C TRP A 332 -9.02 -6.97 37.61
N SER A 333 -7.76 -7.04 38.05
CA SER A 333 -7.34 -6.37 39.28
C SER A 333 -7.48 -4.85 39.15
N ARG A 334 -7.07 -4.30 38.00
CA ARG A 334 -7.04 -2.85 37.75
C ARG A 334 -8.43 -2.25 37.53
N PHE A 335 -9.38 -2.99 36.97
CA PHE A 335 -10.70 -2.46 36.61
C PHE A 335 -11.43 -1.74 37.76
N GLY A 336 -11.24 -2.17 39.02
CA GLY A 336 -11.88 -1.57 40.18
C GLY A 336 -11.19 -0.33 40.75
N HIS A 337 -9.95 -0.03 40.35
CA HIS A 337 -9.13 1.01 41.00
C HIS A 337 -8.27 1.84 40.04
N ASP A 338 -8.24 1.51 38.75
CA ASP A 338 -7.51 2.22 37.72
C ASP A 338 -8.49 2.92 36.75
N PRO A 339 -8.64 4.25 36.86
CA PRO A 339 -9.57 5.00 36.02
C PRO A 339 -9.36 4.81 34.52
N SER A 340 -8.12 4.57 34.06
CA SER A 340 -7.82 4.36 32.64
C SER A 340 -8.40 3.04 32.12
N VAL A 341 -8.28 1.97 32.92
CA VAL A 341 -8.84 0.65 32.60
C VAL A 341 -10.36 0.71 32.65
N THR A 342 -10.92 1.31 33.70
CA THR A 342 -12.37 1.50 33.83
C THR A 342 -12.93 2.27 32.63
N ALA A 343 -12.28 3.36 32.22
CA ALA A 343 -12.71 4.16 31.08
C ALA A 343 -12.64 3.38 29.75
N SER A 344 -11.56 2.63 29.51
CA SER A 344 -11.43 1.80 28.30
C SER A 344 -12.52 0.73 28.24
N VAL A 345 -12.76 -0.01 29.33
CA VAL A 345 -13.81 -1.04 29.40
C VAL A 345 -15.20 -0.41 29.25
N ALA A 346 -15.43 0.78 29.81
CA ALA A 346 -16.69 1.51 29.64
C ALA A 346 -16.92 1.91 28.17
N ALA A 347 -15.87 2.36 27.46
CA ALA A 347 -15.95 2.67 26.04
C ALA A 347 -16.26 1.42 25.19
N GLU A 348 -15.61 0.29 25.49
CA GLU A 348 -15.91 -1.00 24.84
C GLU A 348 -17.37 -1.40 25.07
N LEU A 349 -17.86 -1.34 26.30
CA LEU A 349 -19.26 -1.68 26.62
C LEU A 349 -20.26 -0.74 25.95
N ALA A 350 -19.96 0.56 25.86
CA ALA A 350 -20.80 1.52 25.16
C ALA A 350 -20.94 1.15 23.68
N MET A 351 -19.83 0.77 23.03
CA MET A 351 -19.84 0.30 21.65
C MET A 351 -20.64 -1.01 21.51
N LEU A 352 -20.42 -2.01 22.36
CA LEU A 352 -21.13 -3.29 22.32
C LEU A 352 -22.64 -3.17 22.57
N ARG A 353 -23.07 -2.19 23.37
CA ARG A 353 -24.49 -1.94 23.67
C ARG A 353 -25.25 -1.34 22.50
N SER A 354 -24.57 -0.81 21.49
CA SER A 354 -25.20 -0.33 20.26
C SER A 354 -25.78 -1.46 19.38
N ALA A 355 -25.32 -2.70 19.57
CA ALA A 355 -25.77 -3.85 18.80
C ALA A 355 -26.57 -4.84 19.68
N PRO A 356 -27.86 -5.09 19.37
CA PRO A 356 -28.67 -6.08 20.09
C PRO A 356 -28.42 -7.50 19.58
N GLY A 357 -28.66 -8.50 20.42
CA GLY A 357 -28.63 -9.93 20.05
C GLY A 357 -27.31 -10.64 20.36
N PRO A 358 -27.16 -11.92 19.94
CA PRO A 358 -25.98 -12.72 20.23
C PRO A 358 -24.70 -12.06 19.70
N LEU A 359 -23.68 -12.03 20.55
CA LEU A 359 -22.39 -11.38 20.32
C LEU A 359 -21.25 -12.40 20.29
N ALA A 360 -20.37 -12.29 19.30
CA ALA A 360 -19.04 -12.91 19.38
C ALA A 360 -17.96 -11.84 19.61
N ILE A 361 -16.99 -12.12 20.47
CA ILE A 361 -15.81 -11.27 20.66
C ILE A 361 -14.57 -12.08 20.28
N LEU A 362 -13.90 -11.70 19.19
CA LEU A 362 -12.70 -12.39 18.72
C LEU A 362 -11.47 -11.70 19.29
N GLY A 363 -10.71 -12.44 20.10
CA GLY A 363 -9.57 -11.92 20.85
C GLY A 363 -10.02 -11.21 22.13
N ALA A 364 -10.81 -11.89 22.96
CA ALA A 364 -11.48 -11.34 24.13
C ALA A 364 -10.57 -11.03 25.34
N ARG A 365 -9.24 -11.18 25.22
CA ARG A 365 -8.25 -10.91 26.28
C ARG A 365 -8.59 -11.69 27.56
N SER A 366 -8.78 -11.00 28.69
CA SER A 366 -9.12 -11.60 29.98
C SER A 366 -10.59 -12.01 30.12
N GLY A 367 -11.44 -11.70 29.14
CA GLY A 367 -12.88 -11.95 29.17
C GLY A 367 -13.68 -10.97 30.04
N LEU A 368 -13.06 -9.93 30.64
CA LEU A 368 -13.74 -8.95 31.50
C LEU A 368 -14.91 -8.25 30.78
N THR A 369 -14.65 -7.65 29.63
CA THR A 369 -15.68 -6.95 28.84
C THR A 369 -16.78 -7.92 28.38
N ALA A 370 -16.41 -9.14 28.00
CA ALA A 370 -17.36 -10.18 27.62
C ALA A 370 -18.33 -10.54 28.76
N MET A 371 -17.79 -10.71 29.98
CA MET A 371 -18.58 -11.02 31.17
C MET A 371 -19.50 -9.86 31.56
N LEU A 372 -18.99 -8.63 31.53
CA LEU A 372 -19.81 -7.46 31.82
C LEU A 372 -20.95 -7.31 30.80
N ARG A 373 -20.68 -7.59 29.52
CA ARG A 373 -21.73 -7.58 28.49
C ARG A 373 -22.74 -8.71 28.69
N ALA A 374 -22.30 -9.91 29.07
CA ALA A 374 -23.17 -11.05 29.31
C ALA A 374 -24.11 -10.82 30.51
N ARG A 375 -23.68 -10.03 31.51
CA ARG A 375 -24.54 -9.57 32.63
C ARG A 375 -25.66 -8.63 32.23
N ASP A 376 -25.57 -7.97 31.07
CA ASP A 376 -26.69 -7.23 30.48
C ASP A 376 -27.78 -8.19 29.91
N GLY A 377 -27.65 -9.51 30.11
CA GLY A 377 -28.59 -10.52 29.61
C GLY A 377 -28.37 -10.93 28.16
N VAL A 378 -27.22 -10.57 27.58
CA VAL A 378 -26.85 -10.88 26.20
C VAL A 378 -26.06 -12.18 26.14
N GLU A 379 -26.34 -13.03 25.16
CA GLU A 379 -25.52 -14.19 24.84
C GLU A 379 -24.18 -13.73 24.24
N VAL A 380 -23.07 -14.10 24.87
CA VAL A 380 -21.72 -13.71 24.47
C VAL A 380 -20.83 -14.94 24.29
N HIS A 381 -20.24 -15.07 23.11
CA HIS A 381 -19.21 -16.04 22.80
C HIS A 381 -17.86 -15.31 22.68
N ALA A 382 -17.05 -15.42 23.73
CA ALA A 382 -15.72 -14.83 23.80
C ALA A 382 -14.67 -15.87 23.39
N LEU A 383 -13.80 -15.53 22.44
CA LEU A 383 -12.75 -16.40 21.95
C LEU A 383 -11.38 -15.77 22.15
N GLU A 384 -10.39 -16.58 22.54
CA GLU A 384 -9.02 -16.12 22.74
C GLU A 384 -8.01 -17.23 22.38
N GLU A 385 -6.87 -16.87 21.79
CA GLU A 385 -5.80 -17.82 21.44
C GLU A 385 -4.91 -18.13 22.63
N ASN A 386 -4.72 -17.13 23.50
CA ASN A 386 -3.87 -17.26 24.67
C ASN A 386 -4.56 -18.08 25.79
N ALA A 387 -4.17 -19.35 25.89
CA ALA A 387 -4.66 -20.30 26.90
C ALA A 387 -4.63 -19.74 28.33
N ALA A 388 -3.59 -18.99 28.63
CA ALA A 388 -3.31 -18.48 29.95
C ALA A 388 -4.31 -17.38 30.36
N LEU A 389 -4.65 -16.48 29.43
CA LEU A 389 -5.71 -15.48 29.65
C LEU A 389 -7.08 -16.13 29.81
N VAL A 390 -7.37 -17.17 29.02
CA VAL A 390 -8.64 -17.93 29.15
C VAL A 390 -8.75 -18.57 30.53
N ALA A 391 -7.70 -19.27 30.97
CA ALA A 391 -7.68 -19.92 32.28
C ALA A 391 -7.85 -18.91 33.44
N ALA A 392 -7.20 -17.74 33.34
CA ALA A 392 -7.32 -16.68 34.33
C ALA A 392 -8.73 -16.09 34.37
N GLY A 393 -9.30 -15.74 33.22
CA GLY A 393 -10.68 -15.24 33.14
C GLY A 393 -11.71 -16.25 33.66
N MET A 394 -11.57 -17.53 33.30
CA MET A 394 -12.42 -18.61 33.81
C MET A 394 -12.33 -18.75 35.34
N THR A 395 -11.12 -18.62 35.89
CA THR A 395 -10.92 -18.62 37.35
C THR A 395 -11.68 -17.46 38.00
N LYS A 396 -11.61 -16.25 37.43
CA LYS A 396 -12.39 -15.10 37.91
C LYS A 396 -13.89 -15.38 37.84
N PHE A 397 -14.39 -15.95 36.76
CA PHE A 397 -15.82 -16.28 36.60
C PHE A 397 -16.32 -17.24 37.67
N LEU A 398 -15.55 -18.29 38.00
CA LEU A 398 -15.92 -19.27 39.04
C LEU A 398 -15.96 -18.67 40.45
N THR A 399 -15.21 -17.60 40.70
CA THR A 399 -15.22 -16.90 42.01
C THR A 399 -16.34 -15.88 42.16
N MET A 400 -17.13 -15.62 41.11
CA MET A 400 -18.21 -14.63 41.16
C MET A 400 -19.43 -15.18 41.90
N ALA A 401 -20.09 -14.35 42.71
CA ALA A 401 -21.28 -14.74 43.46
C ALA A 401 -22.50 -15.09 42.58
N THR A 402 -22.57 -14.52 41.37
CA THR A 402 -23.67 -14.73 40.42
C THR A 402 -23.11 -15.36 39.15
N PRO A 403 -23.53 -16.59 38.79
CA PRO A 403 -23.20 -17.20 37.50
C PRO A 403 -23.69 -16.33 36.34
N VAL A 404 -22.94 -16.33 35.24
CA VAL A 404 -23.30 -15.62 34.00
C VAL A 404 -23.54 -16.66 32.90
N PRO A 405 -24.71 -17.33 32.88
CA PRO A 405 -24.96 -18.49 32.01
C PRO A 405 -24.96 -18.13 30.52
N SER A 406 -25.08 -16.85 30.19
CA SER A 406 -25.03 -16.32 28.83
C SER A 406 -23.61 -16.12 28.29
N LEU A 407 -22.56 -16.43 29.07
CA LEU A 407 -21.17 -16.31 28.64
C LEU A 407 -20.54 -17.68 28.31
N ASN A 408 -20.08 -17.82 27.07
CA ASN A 408 -19.16 -18.88 26.66
C ASN A 408 -17.77 -18.26 26.42
N PHE A 409 -16.79 -18.60 27.25
CA PHE A 409 -15.40 -18.15 27.05
C PHE A 409 -14.50 -19.34 26.72
N THR A 410 -14.06 -19.40 25.46
CA THR A 410 -13.39 -20.57 24.90
C THR A 410 -12.01 -20.22 24.34
N GLN A 411 -11.03 -21.08 24.62
CA GLN A 411 -9.74 -21.03 23.94
C GLN A 411 -9.87 -21.60 22.53
N VAL A 412 -9.34 -20.89 21.53
CA VAL A 412 -9.24 -21.40 20.16
C VAL A 412 -7.77 -21.51 19.75
N LYS A 413 -7.50 -22.34 18.73
CA LYS A 413 -6.15 -22.42 18.15
C LYS A 413 -5.81 -21.17 17.34
N THR A 414 -6.80 -20.64 16.63
CA THR A 414 -6.67 -19.42 15.83
C THR A 414 -8.01 -18.70 15.74
N LEU A 415 -8.02 -17.37 15.85
CA LEU A 415 -9.24 -16.57 15.69
C LEU A 415 -9.78 -16.57 14.27
N GLU A 416 -8.99 -16.97 13.28
CA GLU A 416 -9.41 -17.11 11.88
C GLU A 416 -10.30 -18.34 11.66
N GLN A 417 -10.39 -19.25 12.64
CA GLN A 417 -11.17 -20.48 12.59
C GLN A 417 -11.82 -20.73 13.96
N SER A 418 -12.88 -19.98 14.26
CA SER A 418 -13.52 -20.01 15.58
C SER A 418 -14.19 -21.35 15.91
N GLY A 419 -14.59 -22.13 14.90
CA GLY A 419 -15.44 -23.30 15.06
C GLY A 419 -16.91 -22.98 15.38
N LEU A 420 -17.28 -21.70 15.48
CA LEU A 420 -18.66 -21.26 15.67
C LEU A 420 -19.45 -21.37 14.37
N ALA A 421 -20.78 -21.53 14.50
CA ALA A 421 -21.68 -21.62 13.36
C ALA A 421 -21.71 -20.31 12.55
N GLU A 422 -21.85 -20.44 11.23
CA GLU A 422 -22.03 -19.33 10.29
C GLU A 422 -23.37 -18.61 10.55
N ASP A 423 -23.45 -17.32 10.22
CA ASP A 423 -24.66 -16.50 10.31
C ASP A 423 -25.40 -16.60 11.66
N SER A 424 -24.63 -16.76 12.75
CA SER A 424 -25.20 -17.02 14.08
C SER A 424 -25.28 -15.77 14.94
N PHE A 425 -24.48 -14.75 14.64
CA PHE A 425 -24.30 -13.58 15.50
C PHE A 425 -24.91 -12.32 14.91
N ALA A 426 -25.59 -11.55 15.75
CA ALA A 426 -26.05 -10.21 15.38
C ALA A 426 -24.89 -9.21 15.42
N CYS A 427 -23.85 -9.49 16.21
CA CYS A 427 -22.68 -8.66 16.34
C CYS A 427 -21.40 -9.50 16.49
N VAL A 428 -20.32 -9.04 15.86
CA VAL A 428 -18.96 -9.54 16.07
C VAL A 428 -18.07 -8.34 16.41
N ALA A 429 -17.30 -8.46 17.50
CA ALA A 429 -16.43 -7.40 17.97
C ALA A 429 -14.96 -7.81 17.97
N LEU A 430 -14.10 -6.89 17.54
CA LEU A 430 -12.64 -6.93 17.63
C LEU A 430 -12.21 -5.78 18.55
N LEU A 431 -11.78 -6.10 19.78
CA LEU A 431 -11.50 -5.11 20.83
C LEU A 431 -10.02 -5.15 21.21
N ASP A 432 -9.25 -4.20 20.66
CA ASP A 432 -7.78 -4.17 20.70
C ASP A 432 -7.16 -5.52 20.27
N SER A 433 -7.81 -6.20 19.33
CA SER A 433 -7.41 -7.53 18.87
C SER A 433 -6.86 -7.55 17.45
N ILE A 434 -7.30 -6.65 16.57
CA ILE A 434 -6.90 -6.71 15.16
C ILE A 434 -5.42 -6.39 14.97
N GLU A 435 -4.89 -5.41 15.72
CA GLU A 435 -3.51 -4.93 15.69
C GLU A 435 -2.46 -5.91 16.26
N ARG A 436 -2.90 -6.99 16.91
CA ARG A 436 -2.02 -8.04 17.45
C ARG A 436 -2.04 -9.32 16.60
N LEU A 437 -2.88 -9.37 15.58
CA LEU A 437 -3.04 -10.55 14.75
C LEU A 437 -2.15 -10.46 13.53
N TRP A 438 -1.24 -11.41 13.39
CA TRP A 438 -0.37 -11.48 12.23
C TRP A 438 -1.13 -11.58 10.89
N ASN A 439 -2.40 -12.00 10.88
CA ASN A 439 -3.28 -12.05 9.70
C ASN A 439 -4.65 -11.39 9.94
N PRO A 440 -4.76 -10.05 9.89
CA PRO A 440 -6.02 -9.34 10.11
C PRO A 440 -7.11 -9.67 9.08
N VAL A 441 -6.72 -10.01 7.85
CA VAL A 441 -7.65 -10.40 6.78
C VAL A 441 -8.40 -11.69 7.14
N GLY A 442 -7.70 -12.69 7.68
CA GLY A 442 -8.30 -13.96 8.10
C GLY A 442 -9.36 -13.76 9.20
N VAL A 443 -9.09 -12.92 10.20
CA VAL A 443 -10.07 -12.66 11.28
C VAL A 443 -11.26 -11.84 10.80
N LEU A 444 -11.07 -10.91 9.86
CA LEU A 444 -12.16 -10.14 9.27
C LEU A 444 -13.06 -11.04 8.39
N ARG A 445 -12.48 -11.98 7.64
CA ARG A 445 -13.23 -13.01 6.91
C ARG A 445 -14.04 -13.89 7.86
N GLU A 446 -13.44 -14.30 8.98
CA GLU A 446 -14.15 -15.08 10.00
C GLU A 446 -15.28 -14.27 10.63
N ALA A 447 -15.04 -13.01 11.00
CA ALA A 447 -16.09 -12.13 11.52
C ALA A 447 -17.27 -12.00 10.53
N ARG A 448 -16.97 -11.86 9.23
CA ARG A 448 -18.00 -11.85 8.18
C ARG A 448 -18.80 -13.15 8.13
N ARG A 449 -18.13 -14.30 8.25
CA ARG A 449 -18.80 -15.62 8.26
C ARG A 449 -19.74 -15.74 9.46
N LEU A 450 -19.33 -15.29 10.63
CA LEU A 450 -20.12 -15.40 11.86
C LEU A 450 -21.34 -14.47 11.90
N LEU A 451 -21.25 -13.29 11.27
CA LEU A 451 -22.31 -12.30 11.26
C LEU A 451 -23.51 -12.73 10.43
N LYS A 452 -24.72 -12.54 10.95
CA LYS A 452 -25.96 -12.54 10.16
C LYS A 452 -25.93 -11.44 9.11
N LEU A 453 -26.70 -11.59 8.04
CA LEU A 453 -26.97 -10.46 7.14
C LEU A 453 -27.53 -9.27 7.93
N ASN A 454 -27.00 -8.07 7.68
CA ASN A 454 -27.24 -6.84 8.45
C ASN A 454 -26.69 -6.84 9.89
N GLY A 455 -25.93 -7.86 10.30
CA GLY A 455 -25.22 -7.87 11.57
C GLY A 455 -24.07 -6.86 11.58
N PHE A 456 -23.61 -6.49 12.78
CA PHE A 456 -22.62 -5.43 12.99
C PHE A 456 -21.23 -5.97 13.30
N LEU A 457 -20.25 -5.57 12.49
CA LEU A 457 -18.84 -5.62 12.85
C LEU A 457 -18.47 -4.38 13.65
N LEU A 458 -17.95 -4.57 14.85
CA LEU A 458 -17.41 -3.51 15.71
C LEU A 458 -15.90 -3.71 15.82
N VAL A 459 -15.11 -2.70 15.41
CA VAL A 459 -13.66 -2.74 15.55
C VAL A 459 -13.20 -1.57 16.39
N ARG A 460 -12.51 -1.86 17.48
CA ARG A 460 -11.77 -0.90 18.28
C ARG A 460 -10.31 -1.31 18.29
N THR A 461 -9.40 -0.41 17.89
CA THR A 461 -7.98 -0.73 17.70
C THR A 461 -7.08 0.43 18.07
N ARG A 462 -5.83 0.15 18.48
CA ARG A 462 -4.80 1.19 18.72
C ARG A 462 -4.61 2.04 17.47
N ALA A 463 -4.63 3.35 17.68
CA ALA A 463 -4.23 4.29 16.65
C ALA A 463 -2.71 4.38 16.56
N ARG A 464 -2.19 4.36 15.35
CA ARG A 464 -0.83 4.82 15.07
C ARG A 464 -0.86 6.33 14.97
N VAL A 465 -0.43 6.99 16.04
CA VAL A 465 -0.49 8.46 16.15
C VAL A 465 0.66 9.13 15.37
N ALA A 466 1.84 8.49 15.33
CA ALA A 466 3.00 8.99 14.61
C ALA A 466 3.94 7.85 14.21
N GLY A 467 4.85 8.14 13.29
CA GLY A 467 5.89 7.23 12.83
C GLY A 467 5.47 6.24 11.76
N MET A 468 6.49 5.63 11.18
CA MET A 468 6.37 4.56 10.19
C MET A 468 5.78 3.29 10.81
N GLU A 469 5.17 2.43 9.99
CA GLU A 469 4.87 1.07 10.45
C GLU A 469 6.16 0.36 10.90
N SER A 470 6.06 -0.45 11.97
CA SER A 470 7.16 -1.29 12.41
C SER A 470 6.96 -2.70 11.86
N ARG A 471 7.53 -2.97 10.68
CA ARG A 471 7.43 -4.28 10.05
C ARG A 471 8.00 -5.39 10.93
N GLY A 472 7.32 -6.53 10.97
CA GLY A 472 7.69 -7.67 11.81
C GLY A 472 7.49 -7.46 13.32
N ALA A 473 6.94 -6.33 13.77
CA ALA A 473 6.62 -6.13 15.18
C ALA A 473 5.43 -6.99 15.62
N ALA A 474 5.39 -7.32 16.91
CA ALA A 474 4.28 -8.05 17.53
C ALA A 474 2.96 -7.26 17.54
N LEU A 475 3.02 -5.93 17.38
CA LEU A 475 1.87 -5.04 17.20
C LEU A 475 2.01 -4.22 15.93
N HIS A 476 0.91 -4.05 15.22
CA HIS A 476 0.77 -3.17 14.06
C HIS A 476 -0.43 -2.24 14.27
N PRO A 477 -0.26 -1.14 15.03
CA PRO A 477 -1.32 -0.16 15.20
C PRO A 477 -1.69 0.46 13.84
N PHE A 478 -2.97 0.77 13.67
CA PHE A 478 -3.51 1.25 12.40
C PHE A 478 -3.55 2.77 12.34
N ALA A 479 -3.20 3.35 11.20
CA ALA A 479 -3.76 4.64 10.81
C ALA A 479 -5.24 4.45 10.42
N ALA A 480 -6.05 5.51 10.55
CA ALA A 480 -7.48 5.45 10.26
C ALA A 480 -7.78 4.90 8.85
N HIS A 481 -7.05 5.39 7.85
CA HIS A 481 -7.24 5.00 6.44
C HIS A 481 -6.89 3.53 6.16
N GLU A 482 -5.87 2.98 6.82
CA GLU A 482 -5.46 1.57 6.68
C GLU A 482 -6.55 0.64 7.18
N LEU A 483 -7.11 0.94 8.37
CA LEU A 483 -8.20 0.16 8.95
C LEU A 483 -9.45 0.19 8.05
N ILE A 484 -9.77 1.35 7.49
CA ILE A 484 -10.89 1.51 6.54
C ILE A 484 -10.64 0.68 5.28
N GLN A 485 -9.44 0.77 4.71
CA GLN A 485 -9.08 0.09 3.48
C GLN A 485 -9.15 -1.42 3.66
N ILE A 486 -8.52 -1.98 4.71
CA ILE A 486 -8.52 -3.43 4.91
C ILE A 486 -9.95 -3.99 5.12
N VAL A 487 -10.80 -3.31 5.89
CA VAL A 487 -12.20 -3.72 6.11
C VAL A 487 -12.99 -3.66 4.79
N ARG A 488 -12.82 -2.60 3.99
CA ARG A 488 -13.48 -2.48 2.67
C ARG A 488 -13.01 -3.57 1.70
N HIS A 489 -11.71 -3.87 1.68
CA HIS A 489 -11.11 -4.80 0.71
C HIS A 489 -11.35 -6.26 1.04
N VAL A 490 -11.49 -6.64 2.32
CA VAL A 490 -12.03 -7.95 2.71
C VAL A 490 -13.43 -8.17 2.11
N GLY A 491 -14.21 -7.09 1.96
CA GLY A 491 -15.49 -7.07 1.27
C GLY A 491 -16.64 -7.64 2.10
N GLY A 492 -17.88 -7.39 1.66
CA GLY A 492 -19.09 -7.81 2.39
C GLY A 492 -19.41 -6.96 3.63
N PHE A 493 -18.79 -5.79 3.75
CA PHE A 493 -19.03 -4.82 4.82
C PHE A 493 -19.40 -3.44 4.25
N GLU A 494 -20.42 -2.82 4.81
CA GLU A 494 -20.81 -1.43 4.59
C GLU A 494 -20.41 -0.62 5.82
N LEU A 495 -19.55 0.40 5.64
CA LEU A 495 -19.11 1.24 6.76
C LEU A 495 -20.24 2.18 7.20
N LEU A 496 -20.61 2.12 8.47
CA LEU A 496 -21.60 2.99 9.10
C LEU A 496 -20.94 4.13 9.89
N LEU A 497 -19.82 3.83 10.54
CA LEU A 497 -18.97 4.79 11.22
C LEU A 497 -17.51 4.52 10.82
N SER A 498 -16.84 5.55 10.34
CA SER A 498 -15.48 5.49 9.82
C SER A 498 -14.59 6.48 10.58
N PRO A 499 -13.40 6.08 11.03
CA PRO A 499 -12.46 7.03 11.60
C PRO A 499 -11.98 8.00 10.52
N SER A 500 -12.24 9.30 10.65
CA SER A 500 -11.87 10.29 9.62
C SER A 500 -10.59 11.04 9.95
N ASP A 501 -10.39 11.34 11.23
CA ASP A 501 -9.29 12.17 11.74
C ASP A 501 -9.07 11.93 13.24
N ALA A 502 -8.09 12.60 13.84
CA ALA A 502 -7.75 12.47 15.25
C ALA A 502 -8.92 12.77 16.23
N SER A 503 -9.96 13.51 15.81
CA SER A 503 -11.15 13.75 16.64
C SER A 503 -12.05 12.52 16.76
N SER A 504 -11.87 11.52 15.89
CA SER A 504 -12.57 10.23 15.98
C SER A 504 -11.89 9.23 16.92
N LEU A 505 -10.78 9.61 17.57
CA LEU A 505 -10.18 8.82 18.64
C LEU A 505 -11.05 8.87 19.89
N ASP A 506 -11.21 7.73 20.55
CA ASP A 506 -11.75 7.74 21.91
C ASP A 506 -10.76 8.35 22.91
N THR A 507 -11.21 8.52 24.15
CA THR A 507 -10.38 9.06 25.25
C THR A 507 -9.15 8.22 25.57
N SER A 508 -9.02 7.02 25.02
CA SER A 508 -7.88 6.11 25.15
C SER A 508 -7.00 6.07 23.90
N GLY A 509 -7.23 6.95 22.92
CA GLY A 509 -6.47 6.99 21.68
C GLY A 509 -6.73 5.79 20.77
N ARG A 510 -7.96 5.28 20.74
CA ARG A 510 -8.37 4.17 19.85
C ARG A 510 -9.24 4.64 18.71
N TRP A 511 -9.05 4.03 17.55
CA TRP A 511 -10.02 4.12 16.46
C TRP A 511 -11.23 3.25 16.76
N ASN A 512 -12.41 3.75 16.42
CA ASN A 512 -13.65 2.98 16.44
C ASN A 512 -14.21 2.95 15.01
N LEU A 513 -14.49 1.74 14.53
CA LEU A 513 -15.10 1.48 13.24
C LEU A 513 -16.34 0.61 13.45
N VAL A 514 -17.43 1.01 12.83
CA VAL A 514 -18.67 0.22 12.80
C VAL A 514 -19.01 -0.07 11.36
N ALA A 515 -19.17 -1.34 11.04
CA ALA A 515 -19.60 -1.79 9.72
C ALA A 515 -20.77 -2.77 9.84
N ARG A 516 -21.56 -2.87 8.77
CA ARG A 516 -22.68 -3.79 8.65
C ARG A 516 -22.39 -4.84 7.60
N LYS A 517 -22.64 -6.12 7.87
CA LYS A 517 -22.55 -7.18 6.86
C LYS A 517 -23.58 -6.94 5.76
N SER A 518 -23.15 -6.92 4.51
CA SER A 518 -23.99 -6.66 3.33
C SER A 518 -23.68 -7.65 2.20
N GLU A 519 -24.72 -8.14 1.51
CA GLU A 519 -24.57 -8.93 0.27
C GLU A 519 -24.02 -8.08 -0.88
N LEU A 520 -24.39 -6.79 -0.89
CA LEU A 520 -24.02 -5.80 -1.90
C LEU A 520 -22.69 -5.11 -1.59
N GLY A 521 -21.93 -5.61 -0.62
CA GLY A 521 -20.57 -5.17 -0.34
C GLY A 521 -19.64 -5.53 -1.51
N THR A 522 -19.87 -4.90 -2.66
CA THR A 522 -18.99 -4.94 -3.82
C THR A 522 -17.62 -4.51 -3.34
N ARG A 523 -16.57 -5.16 -3.85
CA ARG A 523 -15.20 -4.67 -3.71
C ARG A 523 -15.17 -3.28 -4.33
N SER A 524 -15.37 -2.23 -3.53
CA SER A 524 -15.24 -0.86 -3.99
C SER A 524 -13.74 -0.58 -4.05
N VAL A 525 -13.21 -0.72 -5.26
CA VAL A 525 -11.81 -0.44 -5.51
C VAL A 525 -11.68 1.06 -5.78
N HIS A 526 -11.49 1.83 -4.72
CA HIS A 526 -11.15 3.25 -4.86
C HIS A 526 -9.63 3.40 -4.91
N PHE A 527 -9.09 3.51 -6.13
CA PHE A 527 -7.68 3.87 -6.37
C PHE A 527 -7.38 5.37 -6.24
N GLY A 528 -8.19 6.08 -5.47
CA GLY A 528 -7.96 7.49 -5.15
C GLY A 528 -8.23 7.68 -3.67
N VAL A 529 -7.45 8.56 -3.04
CA VAL A 529 -7.76 9.08 -1.72
C VAL A 529 -9.22 9.52 -1.78
N SER A 530 -10.09 8.92 -0.95
CA SER A 530 -11.46 9.42 -0.74
C SER A 530 -11.32 10.93 -0.58
N PRO A 531 -12.01 11.77 -1.38
CA PRO A 531 -11.77 13.21 -1.37
C PRO A 531 -11.70 13.64 0.08
N ILE A 532 -10.50 13.97 0.56
CA ILE A 532 -10.36 14.54 1.89
C ILE A 532 -11.07 15.85 1.70
N GLU A 533 -12.30 15.95 2.22
CA GLU A 533 -12.99 17.23 2.25
C GLU A 533 -11.98 18.20 2.87
N PRO A 534 -11.63 19.30 2.17
CA PRO A 534 -10.67 20.24 2.71
C PRO A 534 -11.17 20.65 4.09
N THR A 535 -10.40 20.31 5.12
CA THR A 535 -10.73 20.65 6.50
C THR A 535 -10.99 22.15 6.55
N ALA A 536 -12.09 22.56 7.20
CA ALA A 536 -12.56 23.94 7.24
C ALA A 536 -11.50 24.98 7.70
N ALA A 537 -10.39 24.51 8.29
CA ALA A 537 -9.25 25.31 8.73
C ALA A 537 -8.40 25.96 7.61
N ASN A 538 -8.61 25.64 6.32
CA ASN A 538 -7.86 26.25 5.20
C ASN A 538 -8.67 27.30 4.41
N ARG A 539 -9.70 27.91 5.01
CA ARG A 539 -10.54 28.94 4.38
C ARG A 539 -10.42 30.34 5.01
N GLU A 540 -9.37 30.61 5.77
CA GLU A 540 -9.05 31.97 6.26
C GLU A 540 -7.79 32.54 5.64
#